data_AF-X1BTE8-F1
#
_entry.id   AF-X1BTE8-F1
#
_cell.length_a   1.000
_cell.length_b   1.000
_cell.length_c   1.000
_cell.angle_alpha   90.00
_cell.angle_beta   90.00
_cell.angle_gamma   90.00
#
_symmetry.space_group_name_H-M   'P 1'
#
loop_
_entity.id
_entity.type
_entity.pdbx_description
1 polymer ?
#
loop_
_entity_poly.entity_id
_entity_poly.type
_entity_poly.pdbx_seq_one_letter_code
_entity_poly.pdbx_strand_id
1 'polypeptide(L)'
;VLEHITNYSDVLNSLWELLEENGLMIISVPVKGWFDHNKEHVNKFTVKSMINILSEYSEWVHISPRTHSKRSGKLITAFFYIIKEGNPLK
;
A
#
# COMPACT_ATOMS: atom_id res chain seq x y z
N VAL A 1 -8.92 3.31 -2.86
CA VAL A 1 -9.63 3.94 -1.72
C VAL A 1 -8.66 4.67 -0.79
N LEU A 2 -7.54 4.06 -0.39
CA LEU A 2 -6.57 4.67 0.54
C LEU A 2 -6.09 6.06 0.07
N GLU A 3 -5.98 6.26 -1.25
CA GLU A 3 -5.64 7.53 -1.89
C GLU A 3 -6.65 8.67 -1.63
N HIS A 4 -7.86 8.35 -1.16
CA HIS A 4 -8.92 9.30 -0.83
C HIS A 4 -9.07 9.57 0.68
N ILE A 5 -8.36 8.83 1.55
CA ILE A 5 -8.53 8.91 3.01
C ILE A 5 -7.42 9.77 3.60
N THR A 6 -7.75 10.92 4.18
CA THR A 6 -6.76 11.83 4.80
C THR A 6 -5.96 11.16 5.92
N ASN A 7 -6.64 10.40 6.78
CA ASN A 7 -6.03 9.72 7.93
C ASN A 7 -5.83 8.23 7.64
N TYR A 8 -5.19 7.91 6.52
CA TYR A 8 -5.03 6.51 6.10
C TYR A 8 -4.20 5.68 7.09
N SER A 9 -3.27 6.28 7.83
CA SER A 9 -2.44 5.56 8.81
C SER A 9 -3.27 4.94 9.93
N ASP A 10 -4.28 5.64 10.44
CA ASP A 10 -5.18 5.11 11.47
C ASP A 10 -5.96 3.91 10.94
N VAL A 11 -6.41 3.98 9.68
CA VAL A 11 -7.10 2.86 9.01
C VAL A 11 -6.17 1.66 8.88
N LEU A 12 -4.91 1.88 8.46
CA LEU A 12 -3.93 0.80 8.35
C LEU A 12 -3.63 0.16 9.72
N ASN A 13 -3.50 0.97 10.77
CA ASN A 13 -3.31 0.48 12.14
C ASN A 13 -4.49 -0.40 12.59
N SER A 14 -5.73 0.09 12.42
CA SER A 14 -6.91 -0.68 12.80
C SER A 14 -7.04 -1.96 12.01
N LEU A 15 -6.77 -1.94 10.69
CA LEU A 15 -6.76 -3.15 9.88
C LEU A 15 -5.70 -4.13 10.37
N TRP A 16 -4.49 -3.66 10.64
CA TRP A 16 -3.40 -4.49 11.13
C TRP A 16 -3.70 -5.17 12.47
N GLU A 17 -4.33 -4.45 13.39
CA GLU A 17 -4.76 -5.00 14.68
C GLU A 17 -5.79 -6.11 14.52
N LEU A 18 -6.72 -5.96 13.55
CA LEU A 18 -7.74 -6.95 13.24
C LEU A 18 -7.21 -8.19 12.50
N LEU A 19 -6.04 -8.11 11.87
CA LEU A 19 -5.43 -9.28 11.23
C LEU A 19 -5.03 -10.33 12.26
N GLU A 20 -5.40 -11.58 12.00
CA GLU A 20 -4.88 -12.74 12.72
C GLU A 20 -3.37 -12.94 12.46
N GLU A 21 -2.72 -13.77 13.28
CA GLU A 21 -1.35 -14.20 13.01
C GLU A 21 -1.28 -14.93 11.65
N ASN A 22 -0.25 -14.62 10.87
CA ASN A 22 -0.08 -14.99 9.46
C ASN A 22 -1.17 -14.46 8.51
N GLY A 23 -2.00 -13.52 8.97
CA GLY A 23 -2.95 -12.81 8.14
C GLY A 23 -2.25 -11.98 7.06
N LEU A 24 -2.92 -11.86 5.91
CA LEU A 24 -2.42 -11.14 4.74
C LEU A 24 -3.19 -9.83 4.55
N MET A 25 -2.50 -8.69 4.56
CA MET A 25 -3.09 -7.40 4.18
C MET A 25 -2.66 -7.06 2.76
N ILE A 26 -3.64 -6.84 1.87
CA ILE A 26 -3.39 -6.47 0.46
C ILE A 26 -3.98 -5.08 0.20
N ILE A 27 -3.16 -4.20 -0.38
CA ILE A 27 -3.53 -2.81 -0.69
C ILE A 27 -3.31 -2.55 -2.17
N SER A 28 -4.35 -2.06 -2.86
CA SER A 28 -4.26 -1.60 -4.25
C SER A 28 -4.36 -0.09 -4.31
N VAL A 29 -3.34 0.57 -4.84
CA VAL A 29 -3.31 2.04 -4.96
C VAL A 29 -2.66 2.50 -6.27
N PRO A 30 -3.00 3.70 -6.76
CA PRO A 30 -2.19 4.43 -7.72
C PRO A 30 -0.79 4.72 -7.16
N VAL A 31 0.24 4.57 -8.00
CA VAL A 31 1.65 4.79 -7.62
C VAL A 31 2.33 5.86 -8.48
N LYS A 32 1.53 6.80 -8.97
CA LYS A 32 1.97 7.88 -9.88
C LYS A 32 2.67 9.04 -9.18
N GLY A 33 2.60 9.14 -7.85
CA GLY A 33 3.06 10.30 -7.09
C GLY A 33 2.36 11.58 -7.55
N TRP A 34 3.12 12.67 -7.62
CA TRP A 34 2.62 13.99 -8.05
C TRP A 34 2.15 14.05 -9.51
N PHE A 35 2.40 13.02 -10.32
CA PHE A 35 1.80 12.90 -11.66
C PHE A 35 0.35 12.41 -11.63
N ASP A 36 -0.18 12.08 -10.46
CA ASP A 36 -1.60 11.84 -10.28
C ASP A 36 -2.37 13.16 -10.21
N HIS A 37 -3.01 13.53 -11.31
CA HIS A 37 -3.82 14.74 -11.40
C HIS A 37 -5.28 14.55 -10.94
N ASN A 38 -5.67 13.36 -10.45
CA ASN A 38 -7.01 13.21 -9.89
C ASN A 38 -7.14 14.06 -8.61
N LYS A 39 -8.10 14.99 -8.61
CA LYS A 39 -8.34 15.91 -7.49
C LYS A 39 -8.89 15.20 -6.25
N GLU A 40 -9.57 14.08 -6.44
CA GLU A 40 -10.12 13.29 -5.33
C GLU A 40 -9.05 12.47 -4.61
N HIS A 41 -7.91 12.22 -5.25
CA HIS A 41 -6.79 11.52 -4.63
C HIS A 41 -6.00 12.51 -3.76
N VAL A 42 -6.34 12.58 -2.48
CA VAL A 42 -5.64 13.43 -1.51
C VAL A 42 -4.23 12.92 -1.21
N ASN A 43 -4.01 11.60 -1.25
CA ASN A 43 -2.69 11.00 -1.08
C ASN A 43 -2.07 10.63 -2.42
N LYS A 44 -0.83 11.08 -2.65
CA LYS A 44 -0.08 10.90 -3.89
C LYS A 44 1.00 9.84 -3.72
N PHE A 45 0.57 8.58 -3.61
CA PHE A 45 1.49 7.48 -3.34
C PHE A 45 2.45 7.22 -4.51
N THR A 46 3.64 6.76 -4.16
CA THR A 46 4.66 6.18 -5.04
C THR A 46 4.99 4.77 -4.55
N VAL A 47 5.69 3.98 -5.37
CA VAL A 47 6.19 2.67 -4.92
C VAL A 47 7.05 2.82 -3.66
N LYS A 48 7.96 3.81 -3.66
CA LYS A 48 8.83 4.09 -2.51
C LYS A 48 8.04 4.46 -1.25
N SER A 49 7.05 5.34 -1.37
CA SER A 49 6.26 5.76 -0.19
C SER A 49 5.43 4.60 0.36
N MET A 50 4.87 3.75 -0.50
CA MET A 50 4.12 2.57 -0.04
C MET A 50 5.02 1.55 0.65
N ILE A 51 6.24 1.32 0.14
CA ILE A 51 7.22 0.47 0.84
C ILE A 51 7.51 1.03 2.22
N ASN A 52 7.83 2.33 2.31
CA ASN A 52 8.16 2.96 3.59
C ASN A 52 7.00 2.87 4.60
N ILE A 53 5.76 3.13 4.16
CA ILE A 53 4.58 3.02 5.02
C ILE A 53 4.41 1.58 5.51
N LEU A 54 4.54 0.60 4.62
CA LEU A 54 4.25 -0.80 4.96
C LEU A 54 5.38 -1.48 5.73
N SER A 55 6.61 -0.98 5.61
CA SER A 55 7.75 -1.46 6.41
C SER A 55 7.63 -1.18 7.91
N GLU A 56 6.70 -0.32 8.32
CA GLU A 56 6.38 -0.10 9.73
C GLU A 56 5.62 -1.30 10.36
N TYR A 57 4.98 -2.14 9.52
CA TYR A 57 4.14 -3.24 9.96
C TYR A 57 4.78 -4.62 9.77
N SER A 58 5.60 -4.79 8.74
CA SER A 58 6.21 -6.07 8.39
C SER A 58 7.60 -5.84 7.80
N GLU A 59 8.54 -6.76 8.08
CA GLU A 59 9.89 -6.72 7.51
C GLU A 59 9.84 -6.82 5.98
N TRP A 60 8.93 -7.66 5.47
CA TRP A 60 8.81 -7.94 4.05
C TRP A 60 7.58 -7.24 3.44
N VAL A 61 7.86 -6.33 2.50
CA VAL A 61 6.82 -5.70 1.66
C VAL A 61 6.91 -6.26 0.25
N HIS A 62 5.87 -6.99 -0.15
CA HIS A 62 5.78 -7.52 -1.50
C HIS A 62 4.99 -6.58 -2.41
N ILE A 63 5.34 -6.59 -3.70
CA ILE A 63 4.79 -5.67 -4.69
C ILE A 63 4.48 -6.44 -5.96
N SER A 64 3.29 -6.21 -6.51
CA SER A 64 2.89 -6.75 -7.81
C SER A 64 2.35 -5.62 -8.70
N PRO A 65 2.99 -5.35 -9.86
CA PRO A 65 2.47 -4.40 -10.83
C PRO A 65 1.05 -4.74 -11.27
N ARG A 66 0.13 -3.77 -11.29
CA ARG A 66 -1.25 -4.00 -11.72
C ARG A 66 -1.54 -3.40 -13.08
N THR A 67 -1.28 -2.10 -13.26
CA THR A 67 -1.51 -1.43 -14.55
C THR A 67 -0.35 -0.54 -14.95
N HIS A 68 -0.09 -0.48 -16.25
CA HIS A 68 0.91 0.40 -16.85
C HIS A 68 0.23 1.39 -17.81
N SER A 69 0.84 2.56 -17.96
CA SER A 69 0.42 3.57 -18.93
C SER A 69 0.67 3.05 -20.34
N LYS A 70 -0.36 3.01 -21.18
CA LYS A 70 -0.22 2.63 -22.60
C LYS A 70 0.73 3.54 -23.38
N ARG A 71 0.81 4.83 -23.00
CA ARG A 71 1.62 5.83 -23.70
C ARG A 71 3.10 5.78 -23.31
N SER A 72 3.38 5.63 -22.03
CA SER A 72 4.73 5.83 -21.48
C SER A 72 5.35 4.55 -20.89
N GLY A 73 4.61 3.44 -20.83
CA GLY A 73 5.04 2.20 -20.18
C GLY A 73 5.18 2.28 -18.66
N LYS A 74 5.04 3.48 -18.07
CA LYS A 74 5.22 3.68 -16.62
C LYS A 74 4.15 2.95 -15.81
N LEU A 75 4.53 2.43 -14.65
CA LEU A 75 3.61 1.83 -13.68
C LEU A 75 2.62 2.89 -13.16
N ILE A 76 1.34 2.52 -13.10
CA ILE A 76 0.22 3.40 -12.77
C ILE A 76 -0.43 2.97 -11.47
N THR A 77 -0.72 1.68 -11.32
CA THR A 77 -1.24 1.10 -10.08
C THR A 77 -0.46 -0.16 -9.74
N ALA A 78 -0.37 -0.48 -8.46
CA ALA A 78 0.26 -1.69 -7.96
C ALA A 78 -0.55 -2.27 -6.80
N PHE A 79 -0.38 -3.56 -6.59
CA PHE A 79 -0.72 -4.22 -5.35
C PHE A 79 0.51 -4.25 -4.45
N PHE A 80 0.30 -3.98 -3.17
CA PHE A 80 1.25 -4.19 -2.10
C PHE A 80 0.65 -5.18 -1.14
N TYR A 81 1.45 -6.10 -0.61
CA TYR A 81 0.98 -6.97 0.45
C TYR A 81 2.05 -7.24 1.48
N ILE A 82 1.58 -7.37 2.72
CA ILE A 82 2.38 -7.69 3.89
C ILE A 82 1.69 -8.78 4.69
N ILE A 83 2.49 -9.58 5.39
CA ILE A 83 2.02 -10.68 6.23
C ILE A 83 2.30 -10.30 7.67
N LYS A 84 1.30 -10.48 8.54
CA LYS A 84 1.45 -10.33 9.98
C LYS A 84 2.17 -11.55 10.52
N GLU A 85 3.49 -11.46 10.59
CA GLU A 85 4.28 -12.55 11.17
C GLU A 85 3.82 -12.80 12.61
N GLY A 86 3.45 -14.05 12.89
CA GLY A 86 3.21 -14.47 14.27
C GLY A 86 4.49 -14.30 15.07
N ASN A 87 4.37 -13.99 16.36
CA ASN A 87 5.54 -13.93 17.23
C ASN A 87 6.19 -15.33 17.23
N PRO A 88 7.43 -15.53 16.74
CA PRO A 88 8.03 -16.86 16.62
C PRO A 88 8.27 -17.56 17.96
N LEU A 89 7.92 -16.91 19.09
CA LEU A 89 8.11 -17.35 20.46
C LEU A 89 6.80 -17.75 21.18
N LYS A 90 5.71 -18.03 20.46
CA LYS A 90 4.49 -18.62 21.04
C LYS A 90 4.32 -20.08 20.64
#